data_AF-P72488-F1
#
_entry.id   AF-P72488-F1
#
_cell.length_a   1.000
_cell.length_b   1.000
_cell.length_c   1.000
_cell.angle_alpha   90.00
_cell.angle_beta   90.00
_cell.angle_gamma   90.00
#
_symmetry.space_group_name_H-M   'P 1'
#
loop_
_entity.id
_entity.type
_entity.pdbx_description
1 polymer ?
#
loop_
_entity_poly.entity_id
_entity_poly.type
_entity_poly.pdbx_seq_one_letter_code
_entity_poly.pdbx_strand_id
1 'polypeptide(L)'
;GSWEYEYYPHSLFCHHKEREGMHYIEGAYWSAEPDLPYLHKRKILMLVEDVWLLVDDIRCQGQHEALTQFILDKDVTYQDGKINQLRLWSEVDFDLEDTIISPKYNELERSSKLTKRQFFENQMLDYTIIAHESFEIIRHSVYQTDDREVENALAFEVKNDETDKLILLLSEDIRVGEKLCLVDGTKMRGKCLVYDKINERMIRLQC
;
A
#
# COMPACT_ATOMS: atom_id res chain seq x y z
N GLY A 1 -19.35 29.26 5.87
CA GLY A 1 -19.25 28.40 4.69
C GLY A 1 -19.49 26.99 5.17
N SER A 2 -20.64 26.43 4.85
CA SER A 2 -20.93 25.02 5.07
C SER A 2 -20.51 24.32 3.79
N TRP A 3 -19.50 23.46 3.85
CA TRP A 3 -19.27 22.50 2.78
C TRP A 3 -20.35 21.43 2.93
N GLU A 4 -21.38 21.50 2.10
CA GLU A 4 -22.39 20.45 2.01
C GLU A 4 -21.84 19.35 1.10
N TYR A 5 -21.74 18.14 1.62
CA TYR A 5 -21.39 16.94 0.86
C TYR A 5 -22.67 16.17 0.58
N GLU A 6 -22.84 15.70 -0.66
CA GLU A 6 -23.97 14.83 -1.00
C GLU A 6 -23.90 13.50 -0.25
N TYR A 7 -22.69 12.94 -0.17
CA TYR A 7 -22.37 11.75 0.63
C TYR A 7 -21.00 11.93 1.28
N TYR A 8 -20.82 11.39 2.50
CA TYR A 8 -19.55 11.41 3.22
C TYR A 8 -19.22 10.00 3.71
N PRO A 9 -18.02 9.46 3.40
CA PRO A 9 -17.68 8.09 3.76
C PRO A 9 -17.69 7.88 5.28
N HIS A 10 -18.13 6.69 5.70
CA HIS A 10 -18.14 6.32 7.10
C HIS A 10 -16.77 5.75 7.49
N SER A 11 -15.96 6.56 8.18
CA SER A 11 -14.71 6.08 8.79
C SER A 11 -15.01 5.00 9.82
N LEU A 12 -14.38 3.83 9.70
CA LEU A 12 -14.57 2.71 10.61
C LEU A 12 -13.52 2.74 11.72
N PHE A 13 -12.24 2.80 11.35
CA PHE A 13 -11.13 2.85 12.29
C PHE A 13 -9.86 3.43 11.64
N CYS A 14 -8.93 3.85 12.48
CA CYS A 14 -7.56 4.18 12.11
C CYS A 14 -6.64 3.76 13.26
N HIS A 15 -5.69 2.87 12.96
CA HIS A 15 -4.72 2.36 13.92
C HIS A 15 -3.33 2.77 13.47
N HIS A 16 -2.51 3.21 14.42
CA HIS A 16 -1.10 3.44 14.23
C HIS A 16 -0.32 2.58 15.23
N LYS A 17 0.77 1.99 14.75
CA LYS A 17 1.74 1.31 15.59
C LYS A 17 3.14 1.65 15.10
N GLU A 18 3.99 2.04 16.04
CA GLU A 18 5.43 2.21 15.81
C GLU A 18 6.18 1.09 16.53
N ARG A 19 7.23 0.59 15.87
CA ARG A 19 8.20 -0.31 16.49
C ARG A 19 9.54 -0.21 15.79
N GLU A 20 10.58 0.10 16.56
CA GLU A 20 11.97 0.16 16.07
C GLU A 20 12.12 1.17 14.93
N GLY A 21 11.43 2.31 15.04
CA GLY A 21 11.43 3.38 14.05
C GLY A 21 10.58 3.09 12.80
N MET A 22 10.01 1.88 12.68
CA MET A 22 9.09 1.55 11.61
C MET A 22 7.66 1.87 12.04
N HIS A 23 6.90 2.43 11.11
CA HIS A 23 5.53 2.85 11.35
C HIS A 23 4.58 2.02 10.49
N TYR A 24 3.53 1.52 11.12
CA TYR A 24 2.42 0.87 10.45
C TYR A 24 1.14 1.63 10.77
N ILE A 25 0.40 2.01 9.73
CA ILE A 25 -0.90 2.66 9.82
C ILE A 25 -1.90 1.80 9.07
N GLU A 26 -3.03 1.48 9.67
CA GLU A 26 -4.14 0.78 9.02
C GLU A 26 -5.42 1.56 9.27
N GLY A 27 -6.07 1.99 8.20
CA GLY A 27 -7.35 2.68 8.25
C GLY A 27 -8.38 2.02 7.35
N ALA A 28 -9.65 2.18 7.68
CA ALA A 28 -10.74 1.69 6.86
C ALA A 28 -11.91 2.66 6.84
N TYR A 29 -12.55 2.78 5.67
CA TYR A 29 -13.82 3.46 5.53
C TYR A 29 -14.78 2.65 4.67
N TRP A 30 -16.06 2.89 4.90
CA TRP A 30 -17.17 2.38 4.09
C TRP A 30 -17.73 3.51 3.22
N SER A 31 -17.92 3.26 1.93
CA SER A 31 -18.52 4.26 1.04
C SER A 31 -19.96 4.56 1.46
N ALA A 32 -20.35 5.83 1.41
CA ALA A 32 -21.72 6.24 1.70
C ALA A 32 -22.59 6.34 0.44
N GLU A 33 -22.05 5.98 -0.73
CA GLU A 33 -22.79 5.96 -2.00
C GLU A 33 -23.79 4.80 -2.00
N PRO A 34 -25.10 5.06 -2.11
CA PRO A 34 -26.13 4.01 -2.02
C PRO A 34 -26.00 2.95 -3.12
N ASP A 35 -25.62 3.37 -4.33
CA ASP A 35 -25.58 2.51 -5.52
C ASP A 35 -24.22 1.80 -5.70
N LEU A 36 -23.21 2.18 -4.92
CA LEU A 36 -21.85 1.61 -4.97
C LEU A 36 -21.25 1.43 -3.57
N PRO A 37 -21.82 0.53 -2.75
CA PRO A 37 -21.28 0.23 -1.44
C PRO A 37 -19.95 -0.53 -1.57
N TYR A 38 -18.87 0.05 -1.06
CA TYR A 38 -17.57 -0.61 -0.99
C TYR A 38 -16.86 -0.35 0.34
N LEU A 39 -16.03 -1.31 0.73
CA LEU A 39 -15.10 -1.18 1.85
C LEU A 39 -13.71 -0.92 1.29
N HIS A 40 -13.06 0.16 1.74
CA HIS A 40 -11.67 0.42 1.43
C HIS A 40 -10.86 0.40 2.71
N LYS A 41 -9.90 -0.52 2.79
CA LYS A 41 -8.88 -0.54 3.85
C LYS A 41 -7.54 -0.18 3.25
N ARG A 42 -6.88 0.82 3.83
CA ARG A 42 -5.53 1.25 3.46
C ARG A 42 -4.56 0.90 4.57
N LYS A 43 -3.47 0.25 4.20
CA LYS A 43 -2.33 -0.04 5.07
C LYS A 43 -1.12 0.73 4.56
N ILE A 44 -0.40 1.40 5.46
CA ILE A 44 0.81 2.15 5.14
C ILE A 44 1.90 1.64 6.07
N LEU A 45 2.96 1.08 5.50
CA LEU A 45 4.18 0.69 6.20
C LEU A 45 5.29 1.66 5.79
N MET A 46 5.94 2.28 6.76
CA MET A 46 7.13 3.12 6.55
C MET A 46 8.30 2.47 7.29
N LEU A 47 9.34 2.11 6.54
CA LEU A 47 10.59 1.63 7.11
C LEU A 47 11.48 2.82 7.53
N VAL A 48 12.49 2.55 8.36
CA VAL A 48 13.47 3.58 8.78
C VAL A 48 14.34 4.06 7.63
N GLU A 49 14.43 3.28 6.55
CA GLU A 49 15.21 3.58 5.34
C GLU A 49 14.44 4.39 4.28
N ASP A 50 13.39 5.11 4.69
CA ASP A 50 12.53 5.91 3.81
C ASP A 50 11.84 5.11 2.69
N VAL A 51 11.56 3.84 2.96
CA VAL A 51 10.77 2.95 2.09
C VAL A 51 9.32 2.95 2.56
N TRP A 52 8.42 3.34 1.67
CA TRP A 52 6.99 3.46 1.95
C TRP A 52 6.24 2.41 1.15
N LEU A 53 5.49 1.54 1.81
CA LEU A 53 4.59 0.57 1.19
C LEU A 53 3.15 0.95 1.52
N LEU A 54 2.40 1.33 0.49
CA LEU A 54 0.97 1.57 0.55
C LEU A 54 0.26 0.35 0.00
N VAL A 55 -0.75 -0.17 0.71
CA VAL A 55 -1.57 -1.30 0.29
C VAL A 55 -3.04 -0.95 0.43
N ASP A 56 -3.79 -1.15 -0.64
CA ASP A 56 -5.23 -0.91 -0.70
C ASP A 56 -5.97 -2.25 -0.88
N ASP A 57 -6.78 -2.62 0.13
CA ASP A 57 -7.74 -3.73 0.07
C ASP A 57 -9.14 -3.15 -0.14
N ILE A 58 -9.61 -3.22 -1.37
CA ILE A 58 -10.94 -2.73 -1.78
C ILE A 58 -11.86 -3.93 -1.95
N ARG A 59 -13.05 -3.86 -1.36
CA ARG A 59 -14.10 -4.89 -1.51
C ARG A 59 -15.36 -4.25 -2.02
N CYS A 60 -15.77 -4.67 -3.21
CA CYS A 60 -16.95 -4.18 -3.90
C CYS A 60 -17.50 -5.31 -4.75
N GLN A 61 -18.74 -5.76 -4.48
CA GLN A 61 -19.34 -6.92 -5.14
C GLN A 61 -19.59 -6.64 -6.63
N GLY A 62 -19.23 -7.59 -7.50
CA GLY A 62 -19.34 -7.45 -8.95
C GLY A 62 -18.03 -6.99 -9.61
N GLN A 63 -18.13 -6.52 -10.85
CA GLN A 63 -16.99 -6.09 -11.66
C GLN A 63 -16.85 -4.58 -11.63
N HIS A 64 -15.64 -4.11 -11.30
CA HIS A 64 -15.34 -2.70 -11.07
C HIS A 64 -13.98 -2.31 -11.62
N GLU A 65 -13.76 -1.01 -11.77
CA GLU A 65 -12.46 -0.41 -12.02
C GLU A 65 -12.10 0.50 -10.84
N ALA A 66 -10.94 0.29 -10.24
CA ALA A 66 -10.39 1.21 -9.25
C ALA A 66 -9.48 2.23 -9.95
N LEU A 67 -9.63 3.50 -9.57
CA LEU A 67 -8.74 4.60 -9.97
C LEU A 67 -7.98 5.09 -8.75
N THR A 68 -6.69 4.79 -8.67
CA THR A 68 -5.79 5.33 -7.65
C THR A 68 -5.13 6.59 -8.17
N GLN A 69 -5.09 7.65 -7.36
CA GLN A 69 -4.51 8.95 -7.73
C GLN A 69 -3.50 9.43 -6.70
N PHE A 70 -2.36 9.92 -7.18
CA PHE A 70 -1.39 10.66 -6.38
C PHE A 70 -1.28 12.08 -6.94
N ILE A 71 -1.75 13.07 -6.18
CA ILE A 71 -1.63 14.48 -6.58
C ILE A 71 -0.20 14.92 -6.35
N LEU A 72 0.45 15.44 -7.39
CA LEU A 72 1.81 15.95 -7.30
C LEU A 72 1.76 17.45 -6.98
N ASP A 73 2.75 17.91 -6.22
CA ASP A 73 3.03 19.34 -6.14
C ASP A 73 3.57 19.84 -7.50
N LYS A 74 3.41 21.13 -7.79
CA LYS A 74 3.82 21.71 -9.09
C LYS A 74 5.31 21.56 -9.38
N ASP A 75 6.13 21.47 -8.34
CA ASP A 75 7.59 21.38 -8.45
C ASP A 75 8.06 19.91 -8.52
N VAL A 76 7.14 18.94 -8.47
CA VAL A 76 7.44 17.51 -8.58
C VAL A 76 7.35 17.06 -10.03
N THR A 77 8.44 16.47 -10.52
CA THR A 77 8.51 15.93 -11.88
C THR A 77 8.34 14.41 -11.86
N TYR A 78 7.60 13.87 -12.84
CA TYR A 78 7.49 12.43 -13.06
C TYR A 78 8.14 12.04 -14.38
N GLN A 79 9.13 11.15 -14.33
CA GLN A 79 9.83 10.63 -15.50
C GLN A 79 10.29 9.20 -15.23
N ASP A 80 10.08 8.30 -16.19
CA ASP A 80 10.57 6.91 -16.17
C ASP A 80 10.26 6.16 -14.85
N GLY A 81 9.03 6.31 -14.34
CA GLY A 81 8.59 5.65 -13.11
C GLY A 81 9.09 6.30 -11.82
N LYS A 82 9.65 7.51 -11.90
CA LYS A 82 10.22 8.22 -10.75
C LYS A 82 9.57 9.57 -10.54
N ILE A 83 9.30 9.91 -9.28
CA ILE A 83 9.06 11.28 -8.83
C ILE A 83 10.37 11.84 -8.25
N ASN A 84 10.99 12.78 -8.97
CA ASN A 84 12.34 13.25 -8.66
C ASN A 84 13.32 12.04 -8.49
N GLN A 85 13.90 11.85 -7.30
CA GLN A 85 14.81 10.73 -6.97
C GLN A 85 14.12 9.48 -6.40
N LEU A 86 12.80 9.50 -6.24
CA LEU A 86 12.03 8.38 -5.69
C LEU A 86 11.41 7.59 -6.82
N ARG A 87 11.66 6.28 -6.84
CA ARG A 87 11.01 5.36 -7.78
C ARG A 87 9.71 4.84 -7.16
N LEU A 88 8.72 4.63 -8.03
CA LEU A 88 7.47 3.99 -7.68
C LEU A 88 7.45 2.57 -8.25
N TRP A 89 7.00 1.60 -7.46
CA TRP A 89 6.71 0.25 -7.90
C TRP A 89 5.26 -0.08 -7.60
N SER A 90 4.57 -0.63 -8.60
CA SER A 90 3.16 -1.00 -8.53
C SER A 90 2.90 -2.15 -9.49
N GLU A 91 1.74 -2.80 -9.34
CA GLU A 91 1.33 -3.87 -10.24
C GLU A 91 1.02 -3.38 -11.67
N VAL A 92 0.50 -2.16 -11.76
CA VAL A 92 0.16 -1.49 -13.01
C VAL A 92 0.90 -0.16 -13.06
N ASP A 93 1.38 0.21 -14.26
CA ASP A 93 2.07 1.47 -14.49
C ASP A 93 1.19 2.69 -14.19
N PHE A 94 1.87 3.81 -13.93
CA PHE A 94 1.22 5.10 -13.71
C PHE A 94 1.19 5.95 -14.98
N ASP A 95 0.02 6.52 -15.25
CA ASP A 95 -0.18 7.59 -16.21
C ASP A 95 -0.01 8.95 -15.54
N LEU A 96 0.56 9.92 -16.25
CA LEU A 96 0.65 11.31 -15.82
C LEU A 96 -0.50 12.11 -16.45
N GLU A 97 -1.37 12.67 -15.62
CA GLU A 97 -2.49 13.49 -16.05
C GLU A 97 -2.36 14.91 -15.52
N ASP A 98 -2.81 15.91 -16.29
CA ASP A 98 -2.93 17.29 -15.81
C ASP A 98 -3.98 17.39 -14.69
N THR A 99 -3.73 18.26 -13.72
CA THR A 99 -4.68 18.58 -12.65
C THR A 99 -4.54 20.02 -12.18
N ILE A 100 -5.38 20.42 -11.22
CA ILE A 100 -5.36 21.73 -10.58
C ILE A 100 -5.21 21.53 -9.08
N ILE A 101 -4.30 22.28 -8.47
CA ILE A 101 -4.13 22.37 -7.02
C ILE A 101 -4.45 23.78 -6.53
N SER A 102 -4.89 23.91 -5.29
CA SER A 102 -5.11 25.20 -4.64
C SER A 102 -4.21 25.30 -3.40
N PRO A 103 -2.97 25.79 -3.53
CA PRO A 103 -2.06 25.87 -2.39
C PRO A 103 -2.46 26.96 -1.39
N LYS A 104 -3.26 27.95 -1.83
CA LYS A 104 -3.78 29.04 -1.02
C LYS A 104 -5.21 29.38 -1.43
N TYR A 105 -5.95 29.98 -0.50
CA TYR A 105 -7.33 30.42 -0.73
C TYR A 105 -7.43 31.33 -1.95
N ASN A 106 -8.34 31.00 -2.89
CA ASN A 106 -8.56 31.70 -4.17
C ASN A 106 -7.36 31.69 -5.15
N GLU A 107 -6.34 30.86 -4.93
CA GLU A 107 -5.25 30.64 -5.89
C GLU A 107 -5.38 29.23 -6.47
N LEU A 108 -5.41 29.14 -7.79
CA LEU A 108 -5.39 27.87 -8.53
C LEU A 108 -4.11 27.80 -9.35
N GLU A 109 -3.41 26.68 -9.24
CA GLU A 109 -2.20 26.41 -9.99
C GLU A 109 -2.36 25.11 -10.78
N ARG A 110 -1.76 25.07 -11.98
CA ARG A 110 -1.67 23.84 -12.75
C ARG A 110 -0.64 22.93 -12.09
N SER A 111 -0.97 21.66 -11.98
CA SER A 111 -0.05 20.61 -11.55
C SER A 111 -0.34 19.35 -12.36
N SER A 112 0.24 18.24 -11.94
CA SER A 112 -0.05 16.92 -12.47
C SER A 112 -0.45 15.96 -11.35
N LYS A 113 -1.06 14.85 -11.74
CA LYS A 113 -1.35 13.72 -10.86
C LYS A 113 -0.91 12.43 -11.55
N LEU A 114 -0.45 11.48 -10.77
CA LEU A 114 -0.27 10.12 -11.23
C LEU A 114 -1.59 9.37 -11.07
N THR A 115 -1.98 8.62 -12.09
CA THR A 115 -3.16 7.77 -12.05
C THR A 115 -2.77 6.34 -12.41
N LYS A 116 -3.41 5.37 -11.76
CA LYS A 116 -3.39 3.98 -12.23
C LYS A 116 -4.79 3.39 -12.13
N ARG A 117 -5.12 2.56 -13.11
CA ARG A 117 -6.44 1.92 -13.24
C ARG A 117 -6.28 0.41 -13.18
N GLN A 118 -7.14 -0.25 -12.41
CA GLN A 118 -7.13 -1.70 -12.28
C GLN A 118 -8.56 -2.24 -12.25
N PHE A 119 -8.84 -3.21 -13.11
CA PHE A 119 -10.09 -3.97 -13.09
C PHE A 119 -10.02 -5.06 -12.04
N PHE A 120 -11.12 -5.26 -11.31
CA PHE A 120 -11.23 -6.33 -10.32
C PHE A 120 -12.65 -6.85 -10.21
N GLU A 121 -12.78 -8.07 -9.68
CA GLU A 121 -14.07 -8.68 -9.35
C GLU A 121 -14.12 -8.97 -7.85
N ASN A 122 -15.13 -8.42 -7.16
CA ASN A 122 -15.41 -8.58 -5.73
C ASN A 122 -14.36 -7.99 -4.76
N GLN A 123 -13.06 -8.17 -5.04
CA GLN A 123 -11.96 -7.69 -4.21
C GLN A 123 -10.75 -7.30 -5.06
N MET A 124 -10.04 -6.26 -4.62
CA MET A 124 -8.76 -5.85 -5.15
C MET A 124 -7.77 -5.72 -4.00
N LEU A 125 -6.56 -6.25 -4.18
CA LEU A 125 -5.43 -6.01 -3.30
C LEU A 125 -4.32 -5.38 -4.13
N ASP A 126 -4.19 -4.05 -4.02
CA ASP A 126 -3.23 -3.26 -4.77
C ASP A 126 -2.12 -2.73 -3.86
N TYR A 127 -0.96 -2.42 -4.44
CA TYR A 127 0.16 -1.84 -3.72
C TYR A 127 0.86 -0.73 -4.52
N THR A 128 1.49 0.18 -3.78
CA THR A 128 2.47 1.12 -4.31
C THR A 128 3.63 1.19 -3.33
N ILE A 129 4.84 0.89 -3.79
CA ILE A 129 6.07 1.12 -3.03
C ILE A 129 6.72 2.39 -3.55
N ILE A 130 7.16 3.25 -2.64
CA ILE A 130 7.88 4.49 -2.94
C ILE A 130 9.18 4.43 -2.14
N ALA A 131 10.32 4.50 -2.82
CA ALA A 131 11.63 4.49 -2.20
C ALA A 131 12.66 5.16 -3.11
N HIS A 132 13.84 5.46 -2.56
CA HIS A 132 14.97 5.91 -3.38
C HIS A 132 15.33 4.87 -4.47
N GLU A 133 15.78 5.33 -5.63
CA GLU A 133 16.08 4.45 -6.78
C GLU A 133 17.21 3.42 -6.54
N SER A 134 18.00 3.61 -5.48
CA SER A 134 19.05 2.67 -5.07
C SER A 134 18.50 1.37 -4.47
N PHE A 135 17.20 1.32 -4.16
CA PHE A 135 16.58 0.09 -3.70
C PHE A 135 16.18 -0.81 -4.87
N GLU A 136 16.49 -2.10 -4.72
CA GLU A 136 15.87 -3.17 -5.49
C GLU A 136 14.70 -3.74 -4.69
N ILE A 137 13.57 -3.90 -5.37
CA ILE A 137 12.33 -4.42 -4.80
C ILE A 137 12.00 -5.73 -5.51
N ILE A 138 11.93 -6.84 -4.75
CA ILE A 138 11.58 -8.16 -5.27
C ILE A 138 10.26 -8.60 -4.64
N ARG A 139 9.27 -8.93 -5.47
CA ARG A 139 7.99 -9.48 -5.00
C ARG A 139 8.12 -10.99 -4.79
N HIS A 140 7.60 -11.47 -3.67
CA HIS A 140 7.57 -12.88 -3.30
C HIS A 140 6.14 -13.39 -3.19
N SER A 141 5.90 -14.63 -3.64
CA SER A 141 4.67 -15.36 -3.29
C SER A 141 4.68 -15.75 -1.82
N VAL A 142 3.50 -15.79 -1.20
CA VAL A 142 3.34 -16.12 0.21
C VAL A 142 2.66 -17.48 0.32
N TYR A 143 3.30 -18.41 1.02
CA TYR A 143 2.73 -19.72 1.31
C TYR A 143 2.49 -19.86 2.81
N GLN A 144 1.62 -20.79 3.19
CA GLN A 144 1.58 -21.37 4.53
C GLN A 144 2.67 -22.45 4.63
N THR A 145 3.05 -22.84 5.84
CA THR A 145 4.05 -23.92 6.04
C THR A 145 3.56 -25.32 5.67
N ASP A 146 2.27 -25.47 5.31
CA ASP A 146 1.68 -26.66 4.67
C ASP A 146 1.54 -26.50 3.14
N ASP A 147 2.34 -25.63 2.53
CA ASP A 147 2.48 -25.39 1.07
C ASP A 147 1.24 -24.80 0.37
N ARG A 148 0.29 -24.26 1.13
CA ARG A 148 -0.87 -23.55 0.56
C ARG A 148 -0.55 -22.11 0.27
N GLU A 149 -0.83 -21.65 -0.95
CA GLU A 149 -0.68 -20.25 -1.30
C GLU A 149 -1.68 -19.36 -0.54
N VAL A 150 -1.22 -18.18 -0.12
CA VAL A 150 -2.04 -17.17 0.54
C VAL A 150 -2.28 -16.03 -0.45
N GLU A 151 -3.36 -16.13 -1.23
CA GLU A 151 -3.66 -15.22 -2.35
C GLU A 151 -3.80 -13.75 -1.92
N ASN A 152 -4.41 -13.51 -0.75
CA ASN A 152 -4.64 -12.15 -0.21
C ASN A 152 -3.49 -11.66 0.69
N ALA A 153 -2.25 -11.91 0.26
CA ALA A 153 -1.04 -11.50 0.93
C ALA A 153 -0.04 -10.86 -0.03
N LEU A 154 0.78 -9.97 0.50
CA LEU A 154 1.87 -9.34 -0.21
C LEU A 154 3.16 -9.55 0.57
N ALA A 155 4.22 -9.91 -0.16
CA ALA A 155 5.56 -9.93 0.40
C ALA A 155 6.55 -9.30 -0.56
N PHE A 156 7.46 -8.52 0.02
CA PHE A 156 8.48 -7.79 -0.72
C PHE A 156 9.81 -7.88 0.00
N GLU A 157 10.84 -8.22 -0.73
CA GLU A 157 12.22 -8.00 -0.30
C GLU A 157 12.66 -6.63 -0.80
N VAL A 158 13.20 -5.85 0.12
CA VAL A 158 13.67 -4.48 -0.10
C VAL A 158 15.15 -4.46 0.25
N LYS A 159 15.99 -4.24 -0.75
CA LYS A 159 17.43 -4.35 -0.59
C LYS A 159 18.22 -3.24 -1.27
N ASN A 160 19.33 -2.87 -0.66
CA ASN A 160 20.41 -2.04 -1.22
C ASN A 160 21.73 -2.46 -0.55
N ASP A 161 22.80 -1.68 -0.69
CA ASP A 161 24.12 -2.02 -0.11
C ASP A 161 24.12 -2.11 1.44
N GLU A 162 23.19 -1.44 2.11
CA GLU A 162 23.14 -1.32 3.58
C GLU A 162 21.89 -1.98 4.20
N THR A 163 20.94 -2.42 3.39
CA THR A 163 19.61 -2.88 3.81
C THR A 163 19.27 -4.18 3.10
N ASP A 164 18.76 -5.14 3.85
CA ASP A 164 18.11 -6.32 3.31
C ASP A 164 16.95 -6.72 4.24
N LYS A 165 15.72 -6.42 3.81
CA LYS A 165 14.51 -6.60 4.61
C LYS A 165 13.44 -7.33 3.83
N LEU A 166 12.86 -8.35 4.45
CA LEU A 166 11.71 -9.06 3.93
C LEU A 166 10.44 -8.62 4.65
N ILE A 167 9.50 -8.05 3.91
CA ILE A 167 8.22 -7.57 4.39
C ILE A 167 7.15 -8.62 4.09
N LEU A 168 6.28 -8.89 5.06
CA LEU A 168 5.05 -9.65 4.87
C LEU A 168 3.85 -8.83 5.35
N LEU A 169 2.84 -8.72 4.49
CA LEU A 169 1.56 -8.10 4.79
C LEU A 169 0.40 -9.01 4.39
N LEU A 170 -0.42 -9.40 5.35
CA LEU A 170 -1.65 -10.15 5.13
C LEU A 170 -2.83 -9.18 5.11
N SER A 171 -3.69 -9.28 4.09
CA SER A 171 -4.92 -8.48 4.11
C SER A 171 -6.02 -9.08 5.00
N GLU A 172 -5.95 -10.39 5.22
CA GLU A 172 -6.92 -11.14 6.01
C GLU A 172 -6.25 -12.06 7.03
N ASP A 173 -7.00 -12.43 8.06
CA ASP A 173 -6.60 -13.51 8.96
C ASP A 173 -6.59 -14.85 8.21
N ILE A 174 -5.55 -15.64 8.41
CA ILE A 174 -5.51 -17.04 8.00
C ILE A 174 -6.49 -17.84 8.86
N ARG A 175 -7.56 -18.34 8.24
CA ARG A 175 -8.65 -19.09 8.91
C ARG A 175 -8.55 -20.60 8.76
N VAL A 176 -7.80 -21.08 7.76
CA VAL A 176 -7.68 -22.50 7.41
C VAL A 176 -6.19 -22.85 7.28
N GLY A 177 -5.80 -24.07 7.69
CA GLY A 177 -4.40 -24.50 7.63
C GLY A 177 -3.51 -23.90 8.72
N GLU A 178 -2.21 -23.89 8.47
CA GLU A 178 -1.23 -23.37 9.44
C GLU A 178 -1.20 -21.84 9.46
N LYS A 179 -1.19 -21.25 10.66
CA LYS A 179 -1.14 -19.77 10.83
C LYS A 179 0.25 -19.17 10.63
N LEU A 180 1.16 -19.94 10.06
CA LEU A 180 2.56 -19.58 9.87
C LEU A 180 2.82 -19.49 8.37
N CYS A 181 3.23 -18.31 7.91
CA CYS A 181 3.60 -18.10 6.53
C CYS A 181 5.07 -18.49 6.31
N LEU A 182 5.37 -18.89 5.08
CA LEU A 182 6.69 -19.12 4.53
C LEU A 182 6.86 -18.16 3.35
N VAL A 183 7.85 -17.28 3.44
CA VAL A 183 8.21 -16.31 2.40
C VAL A 183 9.72 -16.40 2.21
N ASP A 184 10.18 -16.73 1.02
CA ASP A 184 11.61 -16.88 0.71
C ASP A 184 12.38 -17.71 1.79
N GLY A 185 11.83 -18.89 2.13
CA GLY A 185 12.38 -19.77 3.17
C GLY A 185 12.23 -19.28 4.62
N THR A 186 11.76 -18.05 4.84
CA THR A 186 11.60 -17.42 6.15
C THR A 186 10.21 -17.65 6.72
N LYS A 187 10.15 -18.16 7.96
CA LYS A 187 8.89 -18.42 8.68
C LYS A 187 8.40 -17.16 9.39
N MET A 188 7.20 -16.70 9.06
CA MET A 188 6.65 -15.42 9.52
C MET A 188 5.23 -15.60 10.06
N ARG A 189 4.96 -15.11 11.29
CA ARG A 189 3.64 -15.23 11.94
C ARG A 189 3.10 -13.88 12.39
N GLY A 190 2.00 -13.47 11.77
CA GLY A 190 1.24 -12.26 12.07
C GLY A 190 0.73 -11.61 10.78
N LYS A 191 0.20 -10.40 10.87
CA LYS A 191 -0.38 -9.67 9.73
C LYS A 191 0.57 -8.70 9.05
N CYS A 192 1.42 -8.02 9.81
CA CYS A 192 2.42 -7.09 9.26
C CYS A 192 3.75 -7.34 9.97
N LEU A 193 4.73 -7.81 9.21
CA LEU A 193 6.05 -8.17 9.70
C LEU A 193 7.12 -7.62 8.78
N VAL A 194 8.25 -7.28 9.39
CA VAL A 194 9.50 -6.97 8.71
C VAL A 194 10.57 -7.87 9.31
N TYR A 195 11.21 -8.68 8.48
CA TYR A 195 12.39 -9.46 8.85
C TYR A 195 13.62 -8.75 8.32
N ASP A 196 14.45 -8.27 9.23
CA ASP A 196 15.77 -7.74 8.93
C ASP A 196 16.73 -8.93 8.73
N LYS A 197 17.13 -9.19 7.49
CA LYS A 197 17.99 -10.32 7.13
C LYS A 197 19.43 -10.11 7.61
N ILE A 198 19.90 -8.85 7.66
CA ILE A 198 21.26 -8.51 8.10
C ILE A 198 21.43 -8.78 9.60
N ASN A 199 20.45 -8.37 10.40
CA ASN A 199 20.48 -8.53 11.85
C ASN A 199 19.74 -9.80 12.35
N GLU A 200 19.23 -10.62 11.43
CA GLU A 200 18.42 -11.82 11.69
C GLU A 200 17.26 -11.58 12.66
N ARG A 201 16.57 -10.45 12.51
CA ARG A 201 15.59 -9.97 13.49
C ARG A 201 14.19 -9.83 12.90
N MET A 202 13.22 -10.45 13.56
CA MET A 202 11.81 -10.35 13.22
C MET A 202 11.12 -9.22 13.98
N ILE A 203 10.61 -8.22 13.27
CA ILE A 203 9.85 -7.11 13.82
C ILE A 203 8.38 -7.27 13.46
N ARG A 204 7.54 -7.40 14.49
CA ARG A 204 6.08 -7.59 14.34
C ARG A 204 5.34 -6.29 14.62
N LEU A 205 4.76 -5.72 13.58
CA LEU A 205 3.95 -4.51 13.64
C LEU A 205 2.46 -4.86 13.86
N GLN A 206 1.97 -5.97 13.33
CA GLN A 206 0.62 -6.45 13.63
C GLN A 206 0.59 -7.98 13.77
N CYS A 207 -0.08 -8.46 14.82
CA CYS A 207 -0.28 -9.87 15.08
C CYS A 207 -1.49 -10.42 14.34
#